data_AF-A0AA37SLN2-F1
#
_entry.id   AF-A0AA37SLN2-F1
#
_cell.length_a   1.000
_cell.length_b   1.000
_cell.length_c   1.000
_cell.angle_alpha   90.00
_cell.angle_beta   90.00
_cell.angle_gamma   90.00
#
_symmetry.space_group_name_H-M   'P 1'
#
loop_
_entity.id
_entity.type
_entity.pdbx_description
1 polymer ?
#
loop_
_entity_poly.entity_id
_entity_poly.type
_entity_poly.pdbx_seq_one_letter_code
_entity_poly.pdbx_strand_id
1 'polypeptide(L)'
;MDIQASTSIIADTTAKISAISALPIPLVDVAGMTYFQYTMVQRLADEHGVKVDDTTNLIISSLLSSLISKLITTGVTALASKTKLDKMLQDSLIRASISGFLTTITGEVYDAHFRKGGNLDNITLNSFVSYFQDQFSSDRWSFNQLTEDFMQTLDSEFA
;
A
#
# COMPACT_ATOMS: atom_id res chain seq x y z
N MET A 1 -16.63 -3.03 -16.30
CA MET A 1 -15.86 -2.45 -15.18
C MET A 1 -16.48 -2.96 -13.91
N ASP A 2 -15.83 -3.94 -13.28
CA ASP A 2 -16.34 -4.59 -12.08
C ASP A 2 -15.58 -4.07 -10.84
N ILE A 3 -16.26 -3.24 -10.03
CA ILE A 3 -15.70 -2.69 -8.78
C ILE A 3 -15.31 -3.83 -7.83
N GLN A 4 -15.99 -4.97 -7.91
CA GLN A 4 -15.73 -6.14 -7.07
C GLN A 4 -14.42 -6.82 -7.46
N ALA A 5 -14.07 -6.83 -8.76
CA ALA A 5 -12.82 -7.39 -9.26
C ALA A 5 -11.60 -6.60 -8.77
N SER A 6 -11.60 -5.27 -8.93
CA SER A 6 -10.53 -4.40 -8.41
C SER A 6 -10.35 -4.57 -6.89
N THR A 7 -11.45 -4.57 -6.14
CA THR A 7 -11.41 -4.74 -4.68
C THR A 7 -10.79 -6.08 -4.29
N SER A 8 -11.13 -7.16 -5.00
CA SER A 8 -10.56 -8.48 -4.76
C SER A 8 -9.07 -8.56 -5.09
N ILE A 9 -8.61 -7.89 -6.15
CA ILE A 9 -7.18 -7.82 -6.54
C ILE A 9 -6.36 -7.11 -5.46
N ILE A 10 -6.89 -6.00 -4.94
CA ILE A 10 -6.25 -5.21 -3.89
C ILE A 10 -6.21 -6.01 -2.58
N ALA A 11 -7.34 -6.59 -2.16
CA ALA A 11 -7.42 -7.36 -0.93
C ALA A 11 -6.47 -8.58 -0.91
N ASP A 12 -6.38 -9.31 -2.02
CA ASP A 12 -5.45 -10.44 -2.19
C ASP A 12 -3.98 -10.00 -2.02
N THR A 13 -3.60 -8.88 -2.63
CA THR A 13 -2.24 -8.34 -2.56
C THR A 13 -1.91 -7.81 -1.17
N THR A 14 -2.85 -7.07 -0.57
CA THR A 14 -2.76 -6.56 0.81
C THR A 14 -2.56 -7.70 1.80
N ALA A 15 -3.31 -8.79 1.70
CA ALA A 15 -3.16 -9.95 2.57
C ALA A 15 -1.75 -10.59 2.44
N LYS A 16 -1.27 -10.77 1.21
CA LYS A 16 0.08 -11.31 0.93
C LYS A 16 1.19 -10.43 1.51
N ILE A 17 1.13 -9.12 1.27
CA ILE A 17 2.15 -8.17 1.77
C ILE A 17 2.10 -8.05 3.29
N SER A 18 0.90 -8.04 3.89
CA SER A 18 0.74 -8.01 5.35
C SER A 18 1.35 -9.25 6.00
N ALA A 19 1.06 -10.44 5.45
CA ALA A 19 1.60 -11.70 5.94
C ALA A 19 3.14 -11.74 5.86
N ILE A 20 3.72 -11.31 4.74
CA ILE A 20 5.18 -11.24 4.56
C ILE A 20 5.79 -10.23 5.54
N SER A 21 5.10 -9.12 5.80
CA SER A 21 5.54 -8.08 6.71
C SER A 21 5.38 -8.43 8.19
N ALA A 22 4.63 -9.48 8.52
CA ALA A 22 4.56 -10.01 9.88
C ALA A 22 5.81 -10.81 10.24
N LEU A 23 6.56 -11.31 9.25
CA LEU A 23 7.75 -12.14 9.51
C LEU A 23 8.86 -11.30 10.15
N PRO A 24 9.55 -11.80 11.20
CA PRO A 24 10.65 -11.09 11.89
C PRO A 24 11.96 -11.16 11.10
N ILE A 25 11.88 -11.02 9.78
CA ILE A 25 13.01 -11.03 8.87
C ILE A 25 13.13 -9.60 8.32
N PRO A 26 14.27 -8.90 8.53
CA PRO A 26 14.45 -7.56 8.01
C PRO A 26 14.28 -7.53 6.49
N LEU A 27 13.45 -6.60 5.98
CA LEU A 27 13.31 -6.34 4.55
C LEU A 27 12.97 -7.61 3.73
N VAL A 28 12.09 -8.51 4.23
CA VAL A 28 11.65 -9.70 3.48
C VAL A 28 11.30 -9.28 2.06
N ASP A 29 12.10 -9.86 1.17
CA ASP A 29 12.77 -9.21 0.06
C ASP A 29 11.98 -8.07 -0.59
N VAL A 30 12.59 -6.89 -0.73
CA VAL A 30 12.05 -5.79 -1.53
C VAL A 30 11.61 -6.32 -2.90
N ALA A 31 12.30 -7.35 -3.43
CA ALA A 31 11.90 -8.06 -4.63
C ALA A 31 10.52 -8.75 -4.52
N GLY A 32 10.22 -9.43 -3.42
CA GLY A 32 8.93 -10.09 -3.18
C GLY A 32 7.78 -9.10 -3.04
N MET A 33 7.96 -8.03 -2.27
CA MET A 33 6.96 -6.96 -2.20
C MET A 33 6.77 -6.27 -3.55
N THR A 34 7.87 -5.98 -4.26
CA THR A 34 7.81 -5.38 -5.60
C THR A 34 7.08 -6.29 -6.58
N TYR A 35 7.31 -7.61 -6.52
CA TYR A 35 6.61 -8.58 -7.35
C TYR A 35 5.09 -8.57 -7.11
N PHE A 36 4.65 -8.57 -5.85
CA PHE A 36 3.22 -8.51 -5.54
C PHE A 36 2.59 -7.17 -5.92
N GLN A 37 3.26 -6.05 -5.65
CA GLN A 37 2.82 -4.72 -6.07
C GLN A 37 2.72 -4.62 -7.60
N TYR A 38 3.74 -5.09 -8.32
CA TYR A 38 3.77 -5.11 -9.77
C TYR A 38 2.61 -5.93 -10.36
N THR A 39 2.42 -7.16 -9.85
CA THR A 39 1.34 -8.05 -10.31
C THR A 39 -0.04 -7.46 -10.01
N MET A 40 -0.21 -6.77 -8.88
CA MET A 40 -1.44 -6.05 -8.56
C MET A 40 -1.74 -4.97 -9.60
N VAL A 41 -0.74 -4.15 -9.96
CA VAL A 41 -0.90 -3.08 -10.95
C VAL A 41 -1.24 -3.63 -12.33
N GLN A 42 -0.57 -4.72 -12.75
CA GLN A 42 -0.89 -5.38 -14.03
C GLN A 42 -2.34 -5.89 -14.05
N ARG A 43 -2.77 -6.59 -13.00
CA ARG A 43 -4.14 -7.11 -12.89
C ARG A 43 -5.19 -5.99 -12.87
N LEU A 44 -4.91 -4.87 -12.21
CA LEU A 44 -5.77 -3.69 -12.25
C LEU A 44 -5.81 -3.08 -13.65
N ALA A 45 -4.67 -2.93 -14.32
CA ALA A 45 -4.61 -2.42 -15.68
C ALA A 45 -5.43 -3.29 -16.65
N ASP A 46 -5.28 -4.61 -16.56
CA ASP A 46 -6.04 -5.58 -17.37
C ASP A 46 -7.55 -5.46 -17.15
N GLU A 47 -8.00 -5.37 -15.88
CA GLU A 47 -9.41 -5.17 -15.52
C GLU A 47 -10.01 -3.89 -16.12
N HIS A 48 -9.18 -2.84 -16.26
CA HIS A 48 -9.57 -1.57 -16.89
C HIS A 48 -9.30 -1.49 -18.39
N GLY A 49 -8.80 -2.57 -19.01
CA GLY A 49 -8.45 -2.58 -20.44
C GLY A 49 -7.27 -1.67 -20.80
N VAL A 50 -6.44 -1.31 -19.81
CA VAL A 50 -5.22 -0.52 -19.99
C VAL A 50 -4.11 -1.44 -20.46
N LYS A 51 -3.51 -1.14 -21.61
CA LYS A 51 -2.42 -1.95 -22.16
C LYS A 51 -1.17 -1.81 -21.31
N VAL A 52 -0.55 -2.96 -21.02
CA VAL A 52 0.75 -3.05 -20.39
C VAL A 52 1.75 -3.62 -21.40
N ASP A 53 2.78 -2.83 -21.73
CA ASP A 53 3.93 -3.19 -22.55
C ASP A 53 5.26 -3.02 -21.80
N ASP A 54 6.38 -3.35 -22.44
CA ASP A 54 7.72 -3.26 -21.85
C ASP A 54 8.07 -1.86 -21.34
N THR A 55 7.59 -0.80 -22.01
CA THR A 55 7.83 0.59 -21.58
C THR A 55 7.05 0.88 -20.31
N THR A 56 5.77 0.51 -20.28
CA THR A 56 4.95 0.69 -19.09
C THR A 56 5.39 -0.18 -17.90
N ASN A 57 6.00 -1.34 -18.14
CA ASN A 57 6.60 -2.18 -17.09
C ASN A 57 7.77 -1.47 -16.39
N LEU A 58 8.61 -0.77 -17.16
CA LEU A 58 9.69 0.06 -16.60
C LEU A 58 9.13 1.23 -15.79
N ILE A 59 8.03 1.85 -16.24
CA ILE A 59 7.36 2.93 -15.52
C ILE A 59 6.75 2.43 -14.21
N ILE A 60 6.03 1.30 -14.21
CA ILE A 60 5.50 0.67 -12.99
C ILE A 60 6.65 0.43 -12.00
N SER A 61 7.73 -0.19 -12.45
CA SER A 61 8.88 -0.50 -11.60
C SER A 61 9.55 0.75 -11.02
N SER A 62 9.67 1.81 -11.82
CA SER A 62 10.25 3.09 -11.40
C SER A 62 9.34 3.84 -10.41
N LEU A 63 8.03 3.79 -10.63
CA LEU A 63 7.07 4.45 -9.74
C LEU A 63 6.94 3.71 -8.41
N LEU A 64 6.84 2.37 -8.44
CA LEU A 64 6.80 1.56 -7.23
C LEU A 64 8.07 1.72 -6.39
N SER A 65 9.25 1.72 -7.02
CA SER A 65 10.51 1.96 -6.29
C SER A 65 10.55 3.36 -5.65
N SER A 66 10.15 4.40 -6.39
CA SER A 66 10.06 5.77 -5.85
C SER A 66 9.05 5.88 -4.70
N LEU A 67 7.88 5.26 -4.83
CA LEU A 67 6.84 5.21 -3.82
C LEU A 67 7.34 4.52 -2.55
N ILE A 68 7.93 3.33 -2.67
CA ILE A 68 8.50 2.59 -1.54
C ILE A 68 9.57 3.43 -0.83
N SER A 69 10.52 4.01 -1.56
CA SER A 69 11.56 4.86 -0.97
C SER A 69 10.96 6.06 -0.23
N LYS A 70 9.94 6.71 -0.80
CA LYS A 70 9.30 7.88 -0.20
C LYS A 70 8.45 7.52 1.01
N LEU A 71 7.74 6.39 0.98
CA LEU A 71 6.94 5.89 2.09
C LEU A 71 7.83 5.45 3.26
N ILE A 72 8.95 4.78 2.99
CA ILE A 72 9.97 4.47 4.01
C ILE A 72 10.49 5.77 4.61
N THR A 73 10.93 6.73 3.79
CA THR A 73 11.51 7.98 4.28
C THR A 73 10.50 8.80 5.10
N THR A 74 9.28 8.95 4.60
CA THR A 74 8.22 9.74 5.25
C THR A 74 7.71 9.06 6.51
N GLY A 75 7.46 7.75 6.46
CA GLY A 75 7.03 6.95 7.61
C GLY A 75 8.10 6.92 8.70
N VAL A 76 9.35 6.66 8.35
CA VAL A 76 10.48 6.70 9.30
C VAL A 76 10.62 8.08 9.91
N THR A 77 10.52 9.16 9.14
CA THR A 77 10.64 10.53 9.66
C THR A 77 9.48 10.89 10.60
N ALA A 78 8.24 10.55 10.22
CA ALA A 78 7.06 10.79 11.04
C ALA A 78 7.12 10.02 12.36
N LEU A 79 7.58 8.77 12.34
CA LEU A 79 7.64 7.89 13.50
C LEU A 79 8.88 8.16 14.39
N ALA A 80 10.03 8.51 13.80
CA ALA A 80 11.24 8.90 14.53
C ALA A 80 11.04 10.18 15.35
N SER A 81 10.13 11.06 14.93
CA SER A 81 9.80 12.27 15.67
C SER A 81 8.96 12.04 16.94
N LYS A 82 8.36 10.84 17.11
CA LYS A 82 7.39 10.57 18.19
C LYS A 82 7.70 9.36 19.09
N THR A 83 8.54 8.41 18.67
CA THR A 83 8.71 7.15 19.43
C THR A 83 10.07 6.48 19.19
N LYS A 84 10.42 5.51 20.06
CA LYS A 84 11.48 4.48 19.83
C LYS A 84 11.11 3.62 18.62
N LEU A 85 11.36 4.15 17.42
CA LEU A 85 11.05 3.53 16.13
C LEU A 85 11.56 2.08 16.02
N ASP A 86 12.70 1.81 16.65
CA ASP A 86 13.29 0.48 16.78
C ASP A 86 12.33 -0.51 17.45
N LYS A 87 11.62 -0.11 18.51
CA LYS A 87 10.66 -0.98 19.20
C LYS A 87 9.37 -1.18 18.42
N MET A 88 8.92 -0.15 17.72
CA MET A 88 7.67 -0.20 16.96
C MET A 88 7.81 -1.08 15.70
N LEU A 89 8.98 -1.02 15.04
CA LEU A 89 9.30 -1.88 13.90
C LEU A 89 9.69 -3.31 14.32
N GLN A 90 9.91 -3.57 15.61
CA GLN A 90 10.06 -4.95 16.11
C GLN A 90 8.72 -5.68 16.22
N ASP A 91 7.62 -4.94 16.28
CA ASP A 91 6.28 -5.52 16.36
C ASP A 91 5.80 -5.96 14.96
N SER A 92 5.52 -7.26 14.83
CA SER A 92 5.09 -7.89 13.58
C SER A 92 3.70 -7.44 13.14
N LEU A 93 2.79 -7.21 14.09
CA LEU A 93 1.41 -6.83 13.82
C LEU A 93 1.34 -5.37 13.36
N ILE A 94 2.12 -4.49 13.99
CA ILE A 94 2.23 -3.09 13.55
C ILE A 94 2.82 -3.03 12.14
N ARG A 95 3.90 -3.78 11.86
CA ARG A 95 4.49 -3.84 10.53
C ARG A 95 3.53 -4.36 9.46
N ALA A 96 2.81 -5.45 9.76
CA ALA A 96 1.80 -6.02 8.86
C ALA A 96 0.69 -5.02 8.55
N SER A 97 0.22 -4.28 9.56
CA SER A 97 -0.83 -3.27 9.41
C SER A 97 -0.39 -2.11 8.52
N ILE A 98 0.81 -1.57 8.77
CA ILE A 98 1.35 -0.47 7.98
C ILE A 98 1.54 -0.89 6.52
N SER A 99 2.12 -2.07 6.27
CA SER A 99 2.36 -2.52 4.90
C SER A 99 1.07 -2.86 4.16
N GLY A 100 0.10 -3.47 4.83
CA GLY A 100 -1.23 -3.72 4.29
C GLY A 100 -1.94 -2.43 3.92
N PHE A 101 -1.92 -1.44 4.80
CA PHE A 101 -2.51 -0.12 4.56
C PHE A 101 -1.89 0.58 3.34
N LEU A 102 -0.56 0.63 3.26
CA LEU A 102 0.13 1.25 2.13
C LEU A 102 -0.17 0.53 0.80
N THR A 103 -0.33 -0.80 0.85
CA THR A 103 -0.70 -1.60 -0.33
C THR A 103 -2.11 -1.28 -0.79
N THR A 104 -3.08 -1.21 0.14
CA THR A 104 -4.46 -0.86 -0.17
C THR A 104 -4.55 0.52 -0.83
N ILE A 105 -3.91 1.54 -0.26
CA ILE A 105 -3.88 2.89 -0.84
C ILE A 105 -3.27 2.88 -2.23
N THR A 106 -2.16 2.17 -2.42
CA THR A 106 -1.49 2.08 -3.72
C THR A 106 -2.45 1.51 -4.76
N GLY A 107 -3.13 0.41 -4.44
CA GLY A 107 -4.12 -0.22 -5.32
C GLY A 107 -5.31 0.69 -5.63
N GLU A 108 -5.87 1.37 -4.63
CA GLU A 108 -7.00 2.30 -4.81
C GLU A 108 -6.66 3.49 -5.71
N VAL A 109 -5.43 4.02 -5.62
CA VAL A 109 -4.97 5.11 -6.49
C VAL A 109 -4.87 4.64 -7.94
N TYR A 110 -4.31 3.46 -8.19
CA TYR A 110 -4.26 2.89 -9.54
C TYR A 110 -5.67 2.61 -10.09
N ASP A 111 -6.53 1.98 -9.30
CA ASP A 111 -7.92 1.72 -9.69
C ASP A 111 -8.65 3.02 -10.04
N ALA A 112 -8.62 4.00 -9.15
CA ALA A 112 -9.28 5.29 -9.36
C ALA A 112 -8.71 6.04 -10.58
N HIS A 113 -7.41 5.91 -10.85
CA HIS A 113 -6.75 6.52 -12.00
C HIS A 113 -7.20 5.87 -13.32
N PHE A 114 -7.19 4.54 -13.39
CA PHE A 114 -7.63 3.80 -14.58
C PHE A 114 -9.13 3.98 -14.85
N ARG A 115 -9.96 4.00 -13.81
CA ARG A 115 -11.41 4.30 -13.92
C ARG A 115 -11.72 5.66 -14.55
N LYS A 116 -10.81 6.63 -14.40
CA LYS A 116 -10.93 7.97 -15.00
C LYS A 116 -10.37 8.03 -16.44
N GLY A 117 -10.00 6.89 -17.02
CA GLY A 117 -9.38 6.80 -18.34
C GLY A 117 -7.87 7.07 -18.34
N GLY A 118 -7.24 7.08 -17.16
CA GLY A 118 -5.79 7.18 -17.03
C GLY A 118 -5.08 5.90 -17.47
N ASN A 119 -3.77 5.99 -17.69
CA ASN A 119 -2.89 4.87 -18.01
C ASN A 119 -1.60 4.95 -17.18
N LEU A 120 -0.67 4.03 -17.42
CA LEU A 120 0.59 3.97 -16.69
C LEU A 120 1.55 5.12 -17.02
N ASP A 121 1.43 5.75 -18.18
CA ASP A 121 2.31 6.84 -18.61
C ASP A 121 1.96 8.19 -17.96
N ASN A 122 0.72 8.33 -17.49
CA ASN A 122 0.19 9.59 -16.95
C ASN A 122 -0.23 9.53 -15.48
N ILE A 123 0.06 8.43 -14.79
CA ILE A 123 -0.04 8.36 -13.34
C ILE A 123 1.18 9.04 -12.71
N THR A 124 0.98 9.81 -11.64
CA THR A 124 2.06 10.56 -10.99
C THR A 124 2.14 10.24 -9.51
N LEU A 125 3.33 10.42 -8.94
CA LEU A 125 3.54 10.34 -7.50
C LEU A 125 2.60 11.30 -6.71
N ASN A 126 2.24 12.43 -7.32
CA ASN A 126 1.32 13.39 -6.72
C ASN A 126 -0.10 12.82 -6.57
N SER A 127 -0.53 11.93 -7.47
CA SER A 127 -1.81 11.23 -7.36
C SER A 127 -1.88 10.40 -6.07
N PHE A 128 -0.79 9.72 -5.72
CA PHE A 128 -0.69 8.96 -4.47
C PHE A 128 -0.67 9.86 -3.24
N VAL A 129 0.13 10.94 -3.28
CA VAL A 129 0.23 11.88 -2.16
C VAL A 129 -1.11 12.57 -1.90
N SER A 130 -1.80 13.01 -2.95
CA SER A 130 -3.10 13.70 -2.83
C SER A 130 -4.16 12.76 -2.27
N TYR A 131 -4.24 11.54 -2.80
CA TYR A 131 -5.19 10.53 -2.29
C TYR A 131 -4.90 10.16 -0.83
N PHE A 132 -3.62 9.99 -0.48
CA PHE A 132 -3.19 9.75 0.89
C PHE A 132 -3.62 10.89 1.82
N GLN A 133 -3.40 12.14 1.41
CA GLN A 133 -3.82 13.32 2.16
C GLN A 133 -5.35 13.39 2.31
N ASP A 134 -6.12 13.09 1.26
CA ASP A 134 -7.58 13.06 1.30
C ASP A 134 -8.11 11.99 2.26
N GLN A 135 -7.51 10.78 2.26
CA GLN A 135 -7.90 9.71 3.19
C GLN A 135 -7.48 10.00 4.64
N PHE A 136 -6.41 10.77 4.86
CA PHE A 136 -5.98 11.21 6.19
C PHE A 136 -6.75 12.43 6.72
N SER A 137 -7.19 13.32 5.83
CA SER A 137 -7.86 14.58 6.18
C SER A 137 -9.38 14.44 6.27
N SER A 138 -9.96 13.48 5.54
CA SER A 138 -11.29 12.99 5.88
C SER A 138 -11.14 12.19 7.18
N ASP A 139 -12.00 12.44 8.18
CA ASP A 139 -11.98 11.85 9.53
C ASP A 139 -12.06 10.30 9.58
N ARG A 140 -11.89 9.61 8.44
CA ARG A 140 -11.92 8.16 8.29
C ARG A 140 -10.75 7.47 9.01
N TRP A 141 -9.62 8.17 9.22
CA TRP A 141 -8.46 7.57 9.90
C TRP A 141 -7.64 8.62 10.67
N SER A 142 -8.15 9.03 11.83
CA SER A 142 -7.26 9.55 12.86
C SER A 142 -6.27 8.44 13.22
N PHE A 143 -4.96 8.67 13.10
CA PHE A 143 -3.92 7.67 13.40
C PHE A 143 -4.09 7.04 14.81
N ASN A 144 -4.76 7.76 15.72
CA ASN A 144 -5.16 7.29 17.05
C ASN A 144 -6.31 6.28 16.99
N GLN A 145 -7.36 6.53 16.20
CA GLN A 145 -8.48 5.59 15.99
C GLN A 145 -8.03 4.33 15.22
N LEU A 146 -7.14 4.48 14.24
CA LEU A 146 -6.52 3.36 13.51
C LEU A 146 -5.79 2.42 14.47
N THR A 147 -5.04 3.00 15.40
CA THR A 147 -4.33 2.27 16.44
C THR A 147 -5.31 1.67 17.45
N GLU A 148 -6.37 2.38 17.83
CA GLU A 148 -7.39 1.89 18.78
C GLU A 148 -8.26 0.75 18.22
N ASP A 149 -8.77 0.87 16.99
CA ASP A 149 -9.58 -0.15 16.30
C ASP A 149 -8.78 -1.43 16.04
N PHE A 150 -7.51 -1.29 15.70
CA PHE A 150 -6.60 -2.42 15.52
C PHE A 150 -6.32 -3.13 16.85
N MET A 151 -6.08 -2.37 17.93
CA MET A 151 -5.87 -2.94 19.27
C MET A 151 -7.16 -3.61 19.81
N GLN A 152 -8.34 -3.03 19.57
CA GLN A 152 -9.61 -3.66 19.94
C GLN A 152 -9.88 -4.97 19.16
N THR A 153 -9.53 -5.01 17.88
CA THR A 153 -9.70 -6.21 17.07
C THR A 153 -8.84 -7.36 17.61
N LEU A 154 -7.59 -7.06 17.98
CA LEU A 154 -6.70 -8.04 18.60
C LEU A 154 -7.17 -8.51 19.98
N ASP A 155 -7.66 -7.61 20.83
CA ASP A 155 -8.20 -7.98 22.15
C ASP A 155 -9.45 -8.88 22.03
N SER A 156 -10.24 -8.73 20.98
CA SER A 156 -11.43 -9.56 20.75
C SER A 156 -11.16 -10.93 20.13
N GLU A 157 -10.04 -11.09 19.40
CA GLU A 157 -9.67 -12.35 18.74
C GLU A 157 -8.86 -13.29 19.65
N PHE A 158 -8.31 -12.78 20.75
CA PHE A 158 -7.48 -13.53 21.70
C PHE A 158 -8.02 -13.55 23.15
N ALA A 159 -9.28 -13.15 23.37
CA ALA A 159 -10.01 -13.28 24.64
C ALA A 159 -10.91 -14.54 24.70
#